data_AF-T1IYS7-F1
#
_entry.id   AF-T1IYS7-F1
#
_cell.length_a   1.000
_cell.length_b   1.000
_cell.length_c   1.000
_cell.angle_alpha   90.00
_cell.angle_beta   90.00
_cell.angle_gamma   90.00
#
_symmetry.space_group_name_H-M   'P 1'
#
loop_
_entity.id
_entity.type
_entity.pdbx_description
1 polymer ?
#
loop_
_entity_poly.entity_id
_entity_poly.type
_entity_poly.pdbx_seq_one_letter_code
_entity_poly.pdbx_strand_id
1 'polypeptide(L)' 'MLHSMKLCLLLFVLVVAFAFNEALDPNCHWDGSAPICDGSCTIYENRCRVDSHGDGKKCLFGQKALCCKSRSECSK' A
#
# COMPACT_ATOMS: atom_id res chain seq x y z
N MET A 1 39.70 4.01 -0.78
CA MET A 1 38.63 4.70 -0.01
C MET A 1 37.44 5.08 -0.91
N LEU A 2 37.57 6.03 -1.86
CA LEU A 2 36.45 6.54 -2.69
C LEU A 2 35.70 5.50 -3.56
N HIS A 3 36.39 4.44 -4.01
CA HIS A 3 35.80 3.39 -4.84
C HIS A 3 34.90 2.43 -4.04
N SER A 4 35.33 2.04 -2.82
CA SER A 4 34.52 1.20 -1.92
C SER A 4 33.23 1.90 -1.48
N MET A 5 33.28 3.21 -1.20
CA MET A 5 32.09 3.98 -0.86
C MET A 5 31.19 4.26 -2.07
N LYS A 6 31.67 4.27 -3.31
CA LYS A 6 30.76 4.33 -4.47
C LYS A 6 30.01 3.00 -4.66
N LEU A 7 30.73 1.89 -4.50
CA LEU A 7 30.18 0.55 -4.65
C LEU A 7 29.14 0.22 -3.58
N CYS A 8 29.39 0.55 -2.31
CA CYS A 8 28.41 0.37 -1.24
C CYS A 8 27.13 1.20 -1.47
N LEU A 9 27.26 2.43 -1.96
CA LEU A 9 26.11 3.29 -2.21
C LEU A 9 25.26 2.77 -3.38
N LEU A 10 25.89 2.27 -4.45
CA LEU A 10 25.18 1.62 -5.56
C LEU A 10 24.46 0.33 -5.12
N LEU A 11 25.12 -0.50 -4.30
CA LEU A 11 24.49 -1.71 -3.75
C LEU A 11 23.31 -1.38 -2.84
N PHE A 12 23.42 -0.33 -2.03
CA PHE A 12 22.31 0.13 -1.18
C PHE A 12 21.14 0.64 -2.02
N VAL A 13 21.39 1.44 -3.06
CA VAL A 13 20.36 1.91 -3.99
C VAL A 13 19.69 0.75 -4.73
N LEU A 14 20.44 -0.26 -5.17
CA LEU A 14 19.88 -1.46 -5.82
C LEU A 14 18.99 -2.25 -4.86
N VAL A 15 19.42 -2.48 -3.62
CA VAL A 15 18.61 -3.20 -2.61
C VAL A 15 17.32 -2.44 -2.29
N VAL A 16 17.39 -1.12 -2.13
CA VAL A 16 16.22 -0.26 -1.94
C VAL A 16 15.31 -0.30 -3.17
N ALA A 17 15.83 -0.12 -4.38
CA ALA A 17 14.99 -0.17 -5.60
C ALA A 17 14.27 -1.51 -5.75
N PHE A 18 14.93 -2.64 -5.50
CA PHE A 18 14.31 -3.96 -5.56
C PHE A 18 13.23 -4.19 -4.49
N ALA A 19 13.42 -3.67 -3.27
CA ALA A 19 12.45 -3.84 -2.19
C ALA A 19 11.17 -3.00 -2.34
N PHE A 20 11.23 -1.87 -3.06
CA PHE A 20 10.11 -0.93 -3.18
C PHE A 20 9.17 -1.21 -4.37
N ASN A 21 9.48 -2.17 -5.25
CA ASN A 21 8.63 -2.49 -6.42
C ASN A 21 7.36 -3.30 -6.08
N GLU A 22 7.27 -3.83 -4.86
CA GLU A 22 6.25 -4.81 -4.47
C GLU A 22 5.02 -4.17 -3.78
N ALA A 23 5.02 -2.85 -3.55
CA ALA A 23 4.15 -2.24 -2.54
C ALA A 23 2.97 -1.39 -3.05
N LEU A 24 2.88 -1.10 -4.35
CA LEU A 24 1.72 -0.38 -4.91
C LEU A 24 1.15 -1.19 -6.07
N ASP A 25 0.01 -1.86 -5.89
CA ASP A 25 -0.89 -2.05 -7.03
C ASP A 25 -1.44 -0.65 -7.32
N PRO A 26 -1.02 0.05 -8.40
CA PRO A 26 -1.40 1.44 -8.64
C PRO A 26 -2.92 1.60 -8.88
N ASN A 27 -3.66 0.49 -8.95
CA ASN A 27 -5.09 0.47 -9.17
C ASN A 27 -5.90 0.22 -7.91
N CYS A 28 -5.24 -0.02 -6.77
CA CYS A 28 -5.89 -0.30 -5.50
C CYS A 28 -5.28 0.54 -4.37
N HIS A 29 -6.10 0.99 -3.43
CA HIS A 29 -5.66 1.67 -2.23
C HIS A 29 -6.56 1.34 -1.05
N TRP A 30 -6.03 1.44 0.18
CA TRP A 30 -6.83 1.34 1.39
C TRP A 30 -7.32 2.72 1.80
N ASP A 31 -8.63 2.89 1.94
CA ASP A 31 -9.26 4.09 2.47
C ASP A 31 -9.58 3.94 3.98
N GLY A 32 -9.46 5.05 4.70
CA GLY A 32 -9.67 5.15 6.16
C GLY A 32 -8.37 5.23 6.96
N SER A 33 -8.23 6.21 7.85
CA SER A 33 -7.00 6.46 8.62
C SER A 33 -7.10 6.00 10.08
N ALA A 34 -6.09 5.28 10.56
CA ALA A 34 -5.99 4.94 11.97
C ALA A 34 -5.53 6.18 12.78
N PRO A 35 -5.95 6.35 14.05
CA PRO A 35 -6.51 5.33 14.91
C PRO A 35 -8.02 5.10 14.85
N ILE A 36 -8.93 5.87 14.25
CA ILE A 36 -10.37 5.49 14.13
C ILE A 36 -10.81 5.65 12.68
N CYS A 37 -11.38 4.61 12.05
CA CYS A 37 -11.59 4.54 10.60
C CYS A 37 -13.03 4.21 10.22
N ASP A 38 -13.59 4.83 9.18
CA ASP A 38 -14.81 4.37 8.48
C ASP A 38 -14.56 4.50 6.97
N GLY A 39 -13.68 3.62 6.47
CA GLY A 39 -13.21 3.64 5.09
C GLY A 39 -14.33 3.40 4.08
N SER A 40 -14.33 4.19 3.01
CA SER A 40 -15.25 4.07 1.90
C SER A 40 -14.62 4.38 0.55
N CYS A 41 -14.99 3.57 -0.43
CA CYS A 41 -14.61 3.82 -1.81
C CYS A 41 -15.48 4.90 -2.44
N THR A 42 -14.94 5.56 -3.45
CA THR A 42 -15.71 6.49 -4.29
C THR A 42 -16.70 5.73 -5.18
N ILE A 43 -17.64 6.45 -5.79
CA ILE A 43 -18.64 5.86 -6.71
C ILE A 43 -18.03 5.26 -7.99
N TYR A 44 -16.78 5.58 -8.30
CA TYR A 44 -16.06 5.11 -9.47
C TYR A 44 -15.17 3.90 -9.17
N GLU A 45 -15.20 3.41 -7.94
CA GLU A 45 -14.33 2.34 -7.46
C GLU A 45 -15.15 1.18 -6.91
N ASN A 46 -14.49 0.04 -6.80
CA ASN A 46 -15.05 -1.17 -6.24
C ASN A 46 -14.46 -1.39 -4.84
N ARG A 47 -15.35 -1.55 -3.85
CA ARG A 47 -14.97 -2.04 -2.53
C ARG A 47 -14.66 -3.53 -2.62
N CYS A 48 -13.37 -3.88 -2.63
CA CYS A 48 -12.91 -5.26 -2.76
C CYS A 48 -12.82 -5.96 -1.41
N ARG A 49 -12.37 -5.24 -0.38
CA ARG A 49 -12.14 -5.80 0.96
C ARG A 49 -12.43 -4.76 2.02
N VAL A 50 -12.74 -5.21 3.22
CA VAL A 50 -12.73 -4.40 4.43
C VAL A 50 -11.88 -5.06 5.49
N ASP A 51 -11.06 -4.28 6.18
CA ASP A 51 -10.14 -4.79 7.19
C ASP A 51 -9.87 -3.73 8.28
N SER A 52 -9.64 -4.16 9.51
CA SER A 52 -9.37 -3.24 10.63
C SER A 52 -7.95 -2.66 10.63
N HIS A 53 -7.01 -3.25 9.91
CA HIS A 53 -5.64 -2.77 9.75
C HIS A 53 -5.37 -2.26 8.34
N GLY A 54 -5.92 -2.93 7.32
CA GLY A 54 -5.63 -2.69 5.92
C GLY A 54 -4.14 -2.78 5.63
N ASP A 55 -3.54 -1.69 5.15
CA ASP A 55 -2.12 -1.53 4.87
C ASP A 55 -1.30 -0.98 6.05
N GLY A 56 -1.90 -0.80 7.23
CA GLY A 56 -1.23 -0.10 8.33
C GLY A 56 -1.76 -0.42 9.72
N LYS A 57 -1.83 0.62 10.55
CA LYS A 57 -2.23 0.48 11.96
C LYS A 57 -3.71 0.13 12.09
N LYS A 58 -4.03 -0.57 13.19
CA LYS A 58 -5.38 -0.97 13.54
C LYS A 58 -6.30 0.24 13.81
N CYS A 59 -7.54 0.14 13.35
CA CYS A 59 -8.64 1.02 13.67
C CYS A 59 -9.21 0.70 15.07
N LEU A 60 -9.51 1.75 15.82
CA LEU A 60 -10.06 1.77 17.16
C LEU A 60 -11.60 1.74 17.09
N PHE A 61 -12.21 2.38 16.08
CA PHE A 61 -13.58 2.12 15.63
C PHE A 61 -13.63 2.01 14.10
N GLY A 62 -14.65 1.31 13.59
CA GLY A 62 -14.91 1.01 12.17
C GLY A 62 -13.81 0.22 11.45
N GLN A 63 -13.75 0.32 10.11
CA GLN A 63 -12.85 -0.49 9.26
C GLN A 63 -12.24 0.33 8.13
N LYS A 64 -11.11 -0.11 7.57
CA LYS A 64 -10.59 0.38 6.29
C LYS A 64 -11.27 -0.35 5.13
N ALA A 65 -11.30 0.29 3.97
CA ALA A 65 -11.83 -0.29 2.74
C ALA A 65 -10.75 -0.38 1.67
N LEU A 66 -10.52 -1.56 1.10
CA LEU A 66 -9.69 -1.70 -0.09
C LEU A 66 -10.52 -1.31 -1.31
N CYS A 67 -10.12 -0.23 -1.97
CA CYS A 67 -10.78 0.39 -3.09
C CYS A 67 -9.94 0.22 -4.34
N CYS A 68 -10.51 -0.44 -5.35
CA CYS A 68 -9.83 -0.64 -6.63
C CYS A 68 -10.63 -0.07 -7.80
N LYS A 69 -9.92 0.33 -8.86
CA LYS A 69 -10.53 0.93 -10.06
C LYS A 69 -11.49 0.00 -10.81
N SER A 70 -11.26 -1.31 -10.77
CA SER A 70 -12.17 -2.28 -11.38
C SER A 70 -12.34 -3.52 -10.48
N ARG A 71 -13.28 -4.38 -10.85
CA ARG A 71 -13.60 -5.59 -10.09
C ARG A 71 -12.60 -6.73 -10.34
N SER A 72 -11.90 -6.71 -11.47
CA SER A 72 -10.91 -7.74 -11.76
C SER A 72 -9.69 -7.63 -10.84
N GLU A 73 -9.33 -6.41 -10.40
CA GLU A 73 -8.26 -6.21 -9.41
C GLU A 73 -8.66 -6.72 -8.02
N CYS A 74 -9.96 -6.78 -7.69
CA CYS A 74 -10.43 -7.37 -6.43
C CYS A 74 -10.18 -8.89 -6.33
N SER A 75 -9.88 -9.55 -7.44
CA SER A 75 -9.74 -11.01 -7.52
C SER A 75 -8.29 -11.48 -7.61
N LYS A 76 -7.32 -10.55 -7.51
CA LYS A 76 -5.90 -10.86 -7.36
C LYS A 76 -5.58 -11.21 -5.91
#